data_AF-A0A1Y2NTN3-F1
#
_entry.id   AF-A0A1Y2NTN3-F1
#
_cell.length_a   1.000
_cell.length_b   1.000
_cell.length_c   1.000
_cell.angle_alpha   90.00
_cell.angle_beta   90.00
_cell.angle_gamma   90.00
#
_symmetry.space_group_name_H-M   'P 1'
#
loop_
_entity.id
_entity.type
_entity.pdbx_description
1 polymer ?
#
loop_
_entity_poly.entity_id
_entity_poly.type
_entity_poly.pdbx_seq_one_letter_code
_entity_poly.pdbx_strand_id
1 'polypeptide(L)'
;MTIAEWAAIITAAGSVLGGGGWFVAKSTRDAAKATAAATEAAARANAAPAQQQANLAVLEATVRRVDEENGQLRGRVLRLESVVRAFSWTVDELYRWARQPVGAPPDPHPLVDEYNRTGV
;
A
#
# COMPACT_ATOMS: atom_id res chain seq x y z
N MET A 1 21.31 61.20 26.62
CA MET A 1 21.66 60.21 25.60
C MET A 1 20.91 58.92 25.92
N THR A 2 20.00 58.50 25.06
CA THR A 2 19.06 57.39 25.29
C THR A 2 19.56 56.07 24.70
N ILE A 3 19.04 54.92 25.15
CA ILE A 3 19.45 53.58 24.67
C ILE A 3 19.25 53.44 23.14
N ALA A 4 18.24 54.11 22.58
CA ALA A 4 17.99 54.16 21.15
C ALA A 4 19.09 54.90 20.37
N GLU A 5 19.67 55.95 20.94
CA GLU A 5 20.81 56.67 20.33
C GLU A 5 22.08 55.81 20.35
N TRP A 6 22.31 55.04 21.42
CA TRP A 6 23.43 54.09 21.48
C TRP A 6 23.30 52.97 20.43
N ALA A 7 22.10 52.41 20.25
CA ALA A 7 21.86 51.40 19.23
C ALA A 7 22.07 51.96 17.81
N ALA A 8 21.62 53.19 17.55
CA ALA A 8 21.82 53.87 16.27
C ALA A 8 23.30 54.16 16.01
N ILE A 9 24.05 54.60 17.02
CA ILE A 9 25.49 54.88 16.92
C ILE A 9 26.30 53.61 16.74
N ILE A 10 25.97 52.51 17.41
CA ILE A 10 26.67 51.21 17.22
C ILE A 10 26.40 50.66 15.82
N THR A 11 25.17 50.80 15.32
CA THR A 11 24.79 50.38 13.95
C THR A 11 25.45 51.27 12.88
N ALA A 12 25.56 52.57 13.12
CA ALA A 12 26.25 53.52 12.25
C ALA A 12 27.77 53.37 12.30
N ALA A 13 28.35 53.17 13.49
CA ALA A 13 29.79 52.96 13.66
C ALA A 13 30.25 51.62 13.06
N GLY A 14 29.43 50.57 13.18
CA GLY A 14 29.68 49.26 12.56
C GLY A 14 29.65 49.31 11.03
N SER A 15 28.91 50.25 10.44
CA SER A 15 28.84 50.45 8.98
C SER A 15 29.92 51.41 8.45
N VAL A 16 30.37 52.36 9.25
CA VAL A 16 31.33 53.41 8.85
C VAL A 16 32.80 53.01 9.01
N LEU A 17 33.16 52.11 9.94
CA LEU A 17 34.57 51.71 10.18
C LEU A 17 35.11 50.61 9.22
N GLY A 18 34.63 50.54 7.99
CA GLY A 18 35.41 49.98 6.87
C GLY A 18 35.23 48.49 6.53
N GLY A 19 34.24 47.79 7.10
CA GLY A 19 33.92 46.41 6.70
C GLY A 19 32.45 46.01 6.76
N GLY A 20 31.62 46.75 7.52
CA GLY A 20 30.27 46.33 7.91
C GLY A 20 29.33 46.04 6.75
N GLY A 21 29.35 46.81 5.67
CA GLY A 21 28.44 46.59 4.53
C GLY A 21 28.64 45.23 3.86
N TRP A 22 29.88 44.76 3.71
CA TRP A 22 30.17 43.46 3.11
C TRP A 22 29.84 42.32 4.06
N PHE A 23 30.19 42.45 5.35
CA PHE A 23 29.86 41.45 6.35
C PHE A 23 28.34 41.36 6.62
N VAL A 24 27.63 42.49 6.62
CA VAL A 24 26.17 42.56 6.77
C VAL A 24 25.45 42.05 5.52
N ALA A 25 25.93 42.38 4.32
CA ALA A 25 25.37 41.82 3.08
C ALA A 25 25.61 40.31 2.98
N LYS A 26 26.80 39.83 3.41
CA LYS A 26 27.13 38.41 3.48
C LYS A 26 26.27 37.71 4.53
N SER A 27 26.12 38.27 5.73
CA SER A 27 25.29 37.69 6.78
C SER A 27 23.82 37.65 6.39
N THR A 28 23.32 38.67 5.68
CA THR A 28 21.94 38.70 5.18
C THR A 28 21.72 37.66 4.08
N ARG A 29 22.70 37.47 3.17
CA ARG A 29 22.64 36.41 2.16
C ARG A 29 22.71 35.01 2.76
N ASP A 30 23.57 34.82 3.76
CA ASP A 30 23.71 33.54 4.45
C ASP A 30 22.46 33.24 5.29
N ALA A 31 21.88 34.24 5.95
CA ALA A 31 20.59 34.13 6.63
C ALA A 31 19.45 33.81 5.65
N ALA A 32 19.39 34.47 4.49
CA ALA A 32 18.37 34.19 3.47
C ALA A 32 18.49 32.76 2.91
N LYS A 33 19.72 32.27 2.69
CA LYS A 33 19.97 30.88 2.30
C LYS A 33 19.58 29.90 3.38
N ALA A 34 19.88 30.20 4.65
CA ALA A 34 19.48 29.38 5.78
C ALA A 34 17.95 29.31 5.93
N THR A 35 17.24 30.43 5.76
CA THR A 35 15.77 30.48 5.77
C THR A 35 15.17 29.73 4.59
N ALA A 36 15.74 29.84 3.38
CA ALA A 36 15.29 29.08 2.21
C ALA A 36 15.48 27.56 2.42
N ALA A 37 16.65 27.14 2.92
CA ALA A 37 16.91 25.74 3.24
C ALA A 37 15.99 25.21 4.36
N ALA A 38 15.71 26.02 5.39
CA ALA A 38 14.78 25.67 6.44
C ALA A 38 13.34 25.56 5.93
N THR A 39 12.93 26.45 5.02
CA THR A 39 11.59 26.42 4.41
C THR A 39 11.44 25.21 3.49
N GLU A 40 12.48 24.86 2.73
CA GLU A 40 12.50 23.67 1.88
C GLU A 40 12.50 22.37 2.72
N ALA A 41 13.28 22.33 3.81
CA ALA A 41 13.27 21.22 4.75
C ALA A 41 11.91 21.06 5.46
N ALA A 42 11.28 22.17 5.86
CA ALA A 42 9.93 22.17 6.43
C ALA A 42 8.88 21.72 5.41
N ALA A 43 8.99 22.16 4.15
CA ALA A 43 8.11 21.71 3.07
C ALA A 43 8.26 20.20 2.79
N ARG A 44 9.49 19.68 2.77
CA ARG A 44 9.76 18.24 2.64
C ARG A 44 9.27 17.45 3.85
N ALA A 45 9.45 17.97 5.06
CA ALA A 45 8.95 17.37 6.30
C ALA A 45 7.41 17.35 6.36
N ASN A 46 6.74 18.35 5.79
CA ASN A 46 5.27 18.39 5.71
C ASN A 46 4.70 17.53 4.57
N ALA A 47 5.45 17.32 3.49
CA ALA A 47 5.04 16.47 2.38
C ALA A 47 5.19 14.97 2.68
N ALA A 48 6.17 14.58 3.49
CA ALA A 48 6.42 13.17 3.82
C ALA A 48 5.21 12.46 4.51
N PRO A 49 4.51 13.06 5.50
CA PRO A 49 3.34 12.45 6.12
C PRO A 49 2.17 12.27 5.15
N ALA A 50 1.90 13.26 4.29
CA ALA A 50 0.81 13.18 3.31
C ALA A 50 1.08 12.09 2.25
N GLN A 51 2.33 12.00 1.79
CA GLN A 51 2.75 10.95 0.86
C GLN A 51 2.67 9.56 1.50
N GLN A 52 3.06 9.42 2.77
CA GLN A 52 2.96 8.18 3.53
C GLN A 52 1.51 7.75 3.74
N GLN A 53 0.61 8.68 4.10
CA GLN A 53 -0.82 8.40 4.23
C GLN A 53 -1.43 7.96 2.91
N ALA A 54 -1.09 8.61 1.80
CA ALA A 54 -1.53 8.18 0.47
C ALA A 54 -1.02 6.78 0.11
N ASN A 55 0.25 6.49 0.37
CA ASN A 55 0.84 5.17 0.11
C ASN A 55 0.22 4.08 0.99
N LEU A 56 -0.07 4.37 2.26
CA LEU A 56 -0.76 3.44 3.17
C LEU A 56 -2.20 3.19 2.72
N ALA A 57 -2.93 4.22 2.31
CA ALA A 57 -4.28 4.06 1.78
C ALA A 57 -4.30 3.19 0.50
N VAL A 58 -3.32 3.36 -0.39
CA VAL A 58 -3.17 2.49 -1.57
C VAL A 58 -2.85 1.06 -1.15
N LEU A 59 -1.92 0.86 -0.20
CA LEU A 59 -1.55 -0.45 0.31
C LEU A 59 -2.74 -1.17 0.95
N GLU A 60 -3.50 -0.50 1.81
CA GLU A 60 -4.72 -1.03 2.44
C GLU A 60 -5.76 -1.44 1.39
N ALA A 61 -5.96 -0.61 0.36
CA ALA A 61 -6.87 -0.94 -0.73
C ALA A 61 -6.39 -2.18 -1.53
N THR A 62 -5.08 -2.29 -1.78
CA THR A 62 -4.50 -3.47 -2.44
C THR A 62 -4.63 -4.72 -1.59
N VAL A 63 -4.33 -4.66 -0.29
CA VAL A 63 -4.46 -5.80 0.63
C VAL A 63 -5.90 -6.28 0.67
N ARG A 64 -6.86 -5.38 0.86
CA ARG A 64 -8.29 -5.73 0.88
C ARG A 64 -8.72 -6.44 -0.40
N ARG A 65 -8.31 -5.94 -1.56
CA ARG A 65 -8.61 -6.58 -2.85
C ARG A 65 -7.99 -7.98 -2.95
N VAL A 66 -6.73 -8.13 -2.55
CA VAL A 66 -6.04 -9.43 -2.58
C VAL A 66 -6.73 -10.41 -1.63
N ASP A 67 -7.17 -9.98 -0.46
CA ASP A 67 -7.91 -10.81 0.48
C ASP A 67 -9.26 -11.26 -0.08
N GLU A 68 -10.00 -10.36 -0.73
CA GLU A 68 -11.25 -10.68 -1.43
C GLU A 68 -11.03 -11.70 -2.56
N GLU A 69 -10.02 -11.47 -3.42
CA GLU A 69 -9.67 -12.38 -4.51
C GLU A 69 -9.23 -13.75 -3.98
N ASN A 70 -8.41 -13.78 -2.93
CA ASN A 70 -8.00 -15.03 -2.27
C ASN A 70 -9.19 -15.77 -1.65
N GLY A 71 -10.14 -15.07 -1.04
CA GLY A 71 -11.37 -15.66 -0.51
C GLY A 71 -12.20 -16.33 -1.60
N GLN A 72 -12.38 -15.64 -2.74
CA GLN A 72 -13.08 -16.19 -3.89
C GLN A 72 -12.36 -17.40 -4.49
N LEU A 73 -11.03 -17.34 -4.62
CA LEU A 73 -10.22 -18.44 -5.15
C LEU A 73 -10.29 -19.67 -4.24
N ARG A 74 -10.16 -19.50 -2.92
CA ARG A 74 -10.32 -20.60 -1.95
C ARG A 74 -11.70 -21.24 -2.06
N GLY A 75 -12.76 -20.44 -2.20
CA GLY A 75 -14.11 -20.96 -2.43
C GLY A 75 -14.23 -21.79 -3.70
N ARG A 76 -13.65 -21.32 -4.82
CA ARG A 76 -13.62 -22.06 -6.09
C ARG A 76 -12.83 -23.36 -5.99
N VAL A 77 -11.69 -23.36 -5.30
CA VAL A 77 -10.88 -24.56 -5.07
C VAL A 77 -11.65 -25.58 -4.23
N LEU A 78 -12.26 -25.17 -3.12
CA LEU A 78 -13.05 -26.08 -2.28
C LEU A 78 -14.23 -26.69 -3.06
N ARG A 79 -14.90 -25.91 -3.92
CA ARG A 79 -15.94 -26.44 -4.81
C ARG A 79 -15.34 -27.46 -5.79
N LEU A 80 -14.24 -27.14 -6.45
CA LEU A 80 -13.60 -28.05 -7.40
C LEU A 80 -13.15 -29.35 -6.73
N GLU A 81 -12.55 -29.27 -5.54
CA GLU A 81 -12.19 -30.44 -4.73
C GLU A 81 -13.40 -31.31 -4.40
N SER A 82 -14.54 -30.70 -4.07
CA SER A 82 -15.78 -31.45 -3.80
C SER A 82 -16.29 -32.20 -5.02
N VAL A 83 -16.23 -31.58 -6.21
CA VAL A 83 -16.63 -32.18 -7.47
C VAL A 83 -15.67 -33.32 -7.85
N VAL A 84 -14.36 -33.09 -7.77
CA VAL A 84 -13.35 -34.13 -8.05
C VAL A 84 -13.51 -35.32 -7.10
N ARG A 85 -13.78 -35.08 -5.83
CA ARG A 85 -14.07 -36.16 -4.86
C ARG A 85 -15.32 -36.94 -5.26
N ALA A 86 -16.40 -36.25 -5.63
CA ALA A 86 -17.63 -36.90 -6.10
C ALA A 86 -17.41 -37.76 -7.35
N PHE A 87 -16.62 -37.28 -8.32
CA PHE A 87 -16.19 -38.07 -9.48
C PHE A 87 -15.37 -39.29 -9.06
N SER A 88 -14.43 -39.13 -8.14
CA SER A 88 -13.58 -40.23 -7.69
C SER A 88 -14.41 -41.36 -7.04
N TRP A 89 -15.41 -41.01 -6.22
CA TRP A 89 -16.33 -41.99 -5.64
C TRP A 89 -17.19 -42.68 -6.69
N THR A 90 -17.77 -41.90 -7.61
CA THR A 90 -18.60 -42.46 -8.70
C THR A 90 -17.82 -43.45 -9.56
N VAL A 91 -16.58 -43.10 -9.93
CA VAL A 91 -15.71 -43.98 -10.73
C VAL A 91 -15.29 -45.22 -9.95
N ASP A 92 -14.98 -45.09 -8.67
CA ASP A 92 -14.59 -46.21 -7.80
C ASP A 92 -15.76 -47.20 -7.61
N GLU A 93 -16.98 -46.72 -7.39
CA GLU A 93 -18.17 -47.57 -7.30
C GLU A 93 -18.47 -48.26 -8.63
N LEU A 94 -18.42 -47.53 -9.74
CA LEU A 94 -18.60 -48.10 -11.07
C LEU A 94 -17.53 -49.14 -11.37
N TYR A 95 -16.28 -48.90 -10.97
CA TYR A 95 -15.18 -49.82 -11.14
C TYR A 95 -15.38 -51.12 -10.35
N ARG A 96 -15.84 -51.03 -9.09
CA ARG A 96 -16.17 -52.20 -8.28
C ARG A 96 -17.31 -53.00 -8.90
N TRP A 97 -18.36 -52.32 -9.35
CA TRP A 97 -19.46 -52.97 -10.06
C TRP A 97 -18.99 -53.65 -11.36
N ALA A 98 -18.14 -52.99 -12.15
CA ALA A 98 -17.64 -53.54 -13.41
C ALA A 98 -16.80 -54.82 -13.22
N ARG A 99 -16.14 -54.99 -12.06
CA ARG A 99 -15.43 -56.23 -11.74
C ARG A 99 -16.36 -57.41 -11.45
N GLN A 100 -17.58 -57.14 -10.96
CA GLN A 100 -18.59 -58.15 -10.62
C GLN A 100 -19.99 -57.61 -10.95
N PRO A 101 -20.38 -57.55 -12.23
CA PRO A 101 -21.59 -56.87 -12.66
C PRO A 101 -22.82 -57.70 -12.28
N VAL A 102 -23.40 -57.35 -11.13
CA VAL A 102 -24.65 -57.92 -10.63
C VAL A 102 -25.65 -56.78 -10.43
N GLY A 103 -26.84 -56.93 -11.01
CA GLY A 103 -27.87 -55.88 -10.97
C GLY A 103 -27.54 -54.67 -11.86
N ALA A 104 -28.24 -53.57 -11.61
CA ALA A 104 -28.02 -52.32 -12.34
C ALA A 104 -26.70 -51.65 -11.90
N PRO A 105 -26.06 -50.85 -12.77
CA PRO A 105 -24.95 -49.99 -12.39
C PRO A 105 -25.34 -49.06 -11.23
N PRO A 106 -24.37 -48.69 -10.35
CA PRO A 106 -24.62 -47.72 -9.30
C PRO A 106 -24.94 -46.35 -9.90
N ASP A 107 -25.85 -45.63 -9.24
CA ASP A 107 -26.19 -44.27 -9.61
C ASP A 107 -25.00 -43.32 -9.34
N PRO A 108 -24.73 -42.35 -10.23
CA PRO A 108 -23.68 -41.37 -10.02
C PRO A 108 -23.95 -40.47 -8.81
N HIS A 109 -22.88 -39.92 -8.24
CA HIS A 109 -23.01 -38.99 -7.13
C HIS A 109 -23.82 -37.74 -7.55
N PRO A 110 -24.71 -37.18 -6.72
CA PRO A 110 -25.57 -36.05 -7.11
C PRO A 110 -24.83 -34.83 -7.66
N LEU A 111 -23.64 -34.53 -7.12
CA LEU A 111 -22.77 -33.46 -7.64
C LEU A 111 -22.23 -33.73 -9.05
N VAL A 112 -22.02 -34.99 -9.42
CA VAL A 112 -21.60 -35.37 -10.78
C VAL A 112 -22.77 -35.18 -11.74
N ASP A 113 -23.98 -35.57 -11.34
CA ASP A 113 -25.19 -35.35 -12.13
C ASP A 113 -25.50 -33.86 -12.30
N GLU A 114 -25.37 -33.08 -11.23
CA GLU A 114 -25.49 -31.64 -11.29
C GLU A 114 -24.48 -31.06 -12.29
N TYR A 115 -23.19 -31.37 -12.13
CA TYR A 115 -22.14 -30.91 -13.02
C TYR A 115 -22.36 -31.32 -14.49
N ASN A 116 -22.78 -32.55 -14.75
CA ASN A 116 -23.06 -33.02 -16.12
C ASN A 116 -24.25 -32.27 -16.76
N ARG A 117 -25.21 -31.81 -15.94
CA ARG A 117 -26.37 -31.05 -16.40
C ARG A 117 -26.08 -29.57 -16.60
N THR A 118 -25.29 -28.97 -15.72
CA THR A 118 -25.09 -27.51 -15.66
C THR A 118 -23.73 -27.05 -16.21
N GLY A 119 -22.75 -27.95 -16.27
CA GLY A 119 -21.36 -27.63 -16.57
C GLY A 119 -20.63 -26.85 -15.46
N VAL A 120 -21.26 -26.71 -14.28
CA VAL A 120 -20.77 -25.89 -13.15
C VAL A 120 -20.93 -26.59 -11.81
#